data_AF-A0A521TBG4-F1
#
_entry.id   AF-A0A521TBG4-F1
#
_cell.length_a   1.000
_cell.length_b   1.000
_cell.length_c   1.000
_cell.angle_alpha   90.00
_cell.angle_beta   90.00
_cell.angle_gamma   90.00
#
_symmetry.space_group_name_H-M   'P 1'
#
loop_
_entity.id
_entity.type
_entity.pdbx_description
1 polymer ?
#
loop_
_entity_poly.entity_id
_entity_poly.type
_entity_poly.pdbx_seq_one_letter_code
_entity_poly.pdbx_strand_id
1 'polypeptide(L)'
;MNSLFANPSNVGLALEAAAVLMIASMCLTLLRTAPRSPLASWTAGWICLFIALMVLLLAFRLPSIAAPLQPLYLFFEYIFGYLVFAGCREYATGRVLAPRDGWMGLVFIVPALALPALGAWQFNVFYPFHALIYAYLFFSAWRQLAAARARPRG
;
A
#
# COMPACT_ATOMS: atom_id res chain seq x y z
N MET A 1 -8.50 25.03 -19.47
CA MET A 1 -9.23 24.21 -18.49
C MET A 1 -8.26 23.20 -17.89
N ASN A 2 -8.12 23.15 -16.56
CA ASN A 2 -7.13 22.30 -15.88
C ASN A 2 -7.33 20.83 -16.29
N SER A 3 -6.33 20.25 -16.94
CA SER A 3 -6.35 18.89 -17.52
C SER A 3 -6.59 17.77 -16.49
N LEU A 4 -6.70 18.11 -15.21
CA LEU A 4 -7.00 17.21 -14.10
C LEU A 4 -8.50 16.89 -14.02
N PHE A 5 -9.38 17.85 -14.31
CA PHE A 5 -10.84 17.67 -14.27
C PHE A 5 -11.43 17.06 -15.55
N ALA A 6 -10.60 16.88 -16.59
CA ALA A 6 -11.04 16.34 -17.87
C ALA A 6 -11.24 14.81 -17.84
N ASN A 7 -10.63 14.10 -16.88
CA ASN A 7 -10.71 12.66 -16.78
C ASN A 7 -11.16 12.26 -15.36
N PRO A 8 -12.32 11.57 -15.20
CA PRO A 8 -12.85 11.19 -13.89
C PRO A 8 -11.88 10.33 -13.08
N SER A 9 -11.05 9.51 -13.75
CA SER A 9 -10.05 8.67 -13.09
C SER A 9 -8.97 9.48 -12.38
N ASN A 10 -8.56 10.62 -12.95
CA ASN A 10 -7.57 11.51 -12.35
C ASN A 10 -8.13 12.24 -11.11
N VAL A 11 -9.41 12.62 -11.17
CA VAL A 11 -10.10 13.25 -10.03
C VAL A 11 -10.25 12.25 -8.89
N GLY A 12 -10.69 11.01 -9.19
CA GLY A 12 -10.79 9.94 -8.21
C GLY A 12 -9.46 9.67 -7.53
N LEU A 13 -8.39 9.51 -8.32
CA LEU A 13 -7.05 9.25 -7.80
C LEU A 13 -6.51 10.42 -6.92
N ALA A 14 -6.81 11.66 -7.30
CA ALA A 14 -6.42 12.82 -6.50
C ALA A 14 -7.18 12.88 -5.16
N LEU A 15 -8.47 12.54 -5.16
CA LEU A 15 -9.28 12.45 -3.94
C LEU A 15 -8.79 11.32 -3.02
N GLU A 16 -8.48 10.15 -3.58
CA GLU A 16 -7.89 9.03 -2.84
C GLU A 16 -6.56 9.41 -2.21
N ALA A 17 -5.67 10.07 -2.96
CA ALA A 17 -4.40 10.54 -2.44
C ALA A 17 -4.57 11.55 -1.29
N ALA A 18 -5.52 12.48 -1.40
CA ALA A 18 -5.82 13.42 -0.33
C ALA A 18 -6.33 12.71 0.92
N ALA A 19 -7.22 11.73 0.77
CA ALA A 19 -7.73 10.93 1.88
C ALA A 19 -6.62 10.11 2.55
N VAL A 20 -5.75 9.46 1.77
CA VAL A 20 -4.61 8.69 2.28
C VAL A 20 -3.64 9.59 3.04
N LEU A 21 -3.36 10.80 2.54
CA LEU A 21 -2.50 11.76 3.23
C LEU A 21 -3.11 12.20 4.57
N MET A 22 -4.42 12.42 4.61
CA MET A 22 -5.13 12.73 5.85
C MET A 22 -4.95 11.58 6.86
N ILE A 23 -5.17 10.33 6.46
CA ILE A 23 -4.98 9.15 7.34
C ILE A 23 -3.52 9.07 7.80
N ALA A 24 -2.55 9.24 6.91
CA ALA A 24 -1.12 9.25 7.25
C ALA A 24 -0.79 10.30 8.32
N SER A 25 -1.32 11.52 8.18
CA SER A 25 -1.09 12.59 9.16
C SER A 25 -1.75 12.31 10.51
N MET A 26 -2.94 11.70 10.54
CA MET A 26 -3.57 11.24 11.77
C MET A 26 -2.74 10.13 12.44
N CYS A 27 -2.26 9.14 11.68
CA CYS A 27 -1.40 8.10 12.23
C CYS A 27 -0.09 8.67 12.77
N LEU A 28 0.52 9.62 12.08
CA LEU A 28 1.75 10.28 12.50
C LEU A 28 1.56 11.10 13.78
N THR A 29 0.46 11.85 13.90
CA THR A 29 0.14 12.61 15.12
C THR A 29 -0.10 11.68 16.31
N LEU A 30 -0.85 10.58 16.11
CA LEU A 30 -1.04 9.55 17.14
C LEU A 30 0.27 8.86 17.52
N LEU A 31 1.15 8.57 16.56
CA LEU A 31 2.45 7.97 16.84
C LEU A 31 3.33 8.89 17.69
N ARG A 32 3.26 10.21 17.46
CA ARG A 32 4.01 11.21 18.23
C ARG A 32 3.47 11.39 19.64
N THR A 33 2.16 11.22 19.85
CA THR A 33 1.53 11.38 21.18
C THR A 33 1.51 10.09 22.00
N ALA A 34 1.38 8.93 21.36
CA ALA A 34 1.31 7.62 21.98
C ALA A 34 2.09 6.58 21.16
N PRO A 35 3.43 6.54 21.29
CA PRO A 35 4.26 5.70 20.45
C PRO A 35 3.95 4.21 20.68
N ARG A 36 3.44 3.55 19.64
CA ARG A 36 3.20 2.10 19.61
C ARG A 36 3.66 1.53 18.28
N SER A 37 4.29 0.35 18.31
CA SER A 37 4.82 -0.31 17.10
C SER A 37 3.81 -0.43 15.95
N PRO A 38 2.54 -0.86 16.17
CA PRO A 38 1.56 -0.93 15.10
C PRO A 38 1.29 0.41 14.38
N LEU A 39 1.31 1.51 15.14
CA LEU A 39 1.13 2.86 14.58
C LEU A 39 2.30 3.25 13.70
N ALA A 40 3.53 2.81 14.00
CA ALA A 40 4.69 3.06 13.16
C ALA A 40 4.54 2.34 11.81
N SER A 41 4.19 1.05 11.81
CA SER A 41 3.95 0.29 10.58
C SER A 41 2.80 0.88 9.76
N TRP A 42 1.67 1.22 10.39
CA TRP A 42 0.55 1.84 9.67
C TRP A 42 0.90 3.21 9.11
N THR A 43 1.60 4.06 9.87
CA THR A 43 2.04 5.38 9.38
C THR A 43 2.92 5.24 8.14
N ALA A 44 3.95 4.37 8.21
CA ALA A 44 4.82 4.11 7.07
C ALA A 44 4.03 3.55 5.88
N GLY A 45 3.07 2.65 6.13
CA GLY A 45 2.18 2.12 5.12
C GLY A 45 1.42 3.22 4.39
N TRP A 46 0.68 4.07 5.12
CA TRP A 46 -0.12 5.13 4.49
C TRP A 46 0.74 6.13 3.70
N ILE A 47 1.98 6.39 4.14
CA ILE A 47 2.94 7.18 3.37
C ILE A 47 3.33 6.47 2.07
N CYS A 48 3.61 5.16 2.11
CA CYS A 48 3.89 4.38 0.91
C CYS A 48 2.72 4.40 -0.07
N LEU A 49 1.49 4.23 0.42
CA LEU A 49 0.30 4.31 -0.43
C LEU A 49 0.14 5.70 -1.06
N PHE A 50 0.36 6.78 -0.29
CA PHE A 50 0.35 8.13 -0.85
C PHE A 50 1.36 8.28 -2.01
N ILE A 51 2.59 7.80 -1.82
CA ILE A 51 3.62 7.83 -2.86
C ILE A 51 3.19 7.01 -4.07
N ALA A 52 2.62 5.80 -3.88
CA ALA A 52 2.10 4.98 -4.95
C ALA A 52 1.06 5.73 -5.79
N LEU A 53 0.08 6.36 -5.15
CA LEU A 53 -0.98 7.11 -5.85
C LEU A 53 -0.43 8.32 -6.60
N MET A 54 0.58 9.01 -6.05
CA MET A 54 1.28 10.10 -6.77
C MET A 54 2.02 9.58 -8.00
N VAL A 55 2.70 8.44 -7.88
CA VAL A 55 3.40 7.78 -9.00
C VAL A 55 2.42 7.36 -10.09
N LEU A 56 1.27 6.78 -9.73
CA LEU A 56 0.23 6.40 -10.68
C LEU A 56 -0.41 7.62 -11.35
N LEU A 57 -0.66 8.68 -10.59
CA LEU A 57 -1.17 9.94 -11.13
C LEU A 57 -0.18 10.51 -12.15
N LEU A 58 1.10 10.49 -11.84
CA LEU A 58 2.15 10.92 -12.76
C LEU A 58 2.18 10.04 -14.03
N ALA A 59 2.02 8.72 -13.89
CA ALA A 59 1.97 7.79 -15.02
C ALA A 59 0.80 8.06 -15.97
N PHE A 60 -0.37 8.41 -15.44
CA PHE A 60 -1.54 8.80 -16.26
C PHE A 60 -1.36 10.18 -16.92
N ARG A 61 -0.56 11.06 -16.33
CA ARG A 61 -0.33 12.43 -16.84
C ARG A 61 0.80 12.47 -17.86
N LEU A 62 1.78 11.58 -17.75
CA LEU A 62 2.96 11.51 -18.61
C LEU A 62 3.10 10.10 -19.22
N PRO A 63 2.35 9.79 -20.29
CA PRO A 63 2.40 8.47 -20.94
C PRO A 63 3.81 8.04 -21.38
N SER A 64 4.68 9.01 -21.71
CA SER A 64 6.07 8.77 -22.13
C SER A 64 6.93 8.08 -21.08
N ILE A 65 6.62 8.25 -19.78
CA ILE A 65 7.35 7.63 -18.67
C ILE A 65 6.47 6.66 -17.87
N ALA A 66 5.30 6.30 -18.37
CA ALA A 66 4.37 5.42 -17.65
C ALA A 66 4.97 4.02 -17.41
N ALA A 67 5.74 3.48 -18.36
CA ALA A 67 6.36 2.16 -18.25
C ALA A 67 7.23 1.99 -16.99
N PRO A 68 8.22 2.86 -16.70
CA PRO A 68 8.99 2.76 -15.45
C PRO A 68 8.20 3.18 -14.19
N LEU A 69 7.13 3.96 -14.30
CA LEU A 69 6.32 4.36 -13.15
C LEU A 69 5.35 3.27 -12.67
N GLN A 70 4.85 2.41 -13.56
CA GLN A 70 3.99 1.27 -13.19
C GLN A 70 4.60 0.30 -12.15
N PRO A 71 5.84 -0.19 -12.31
CA PRO A 71 6.45 -1.08 -11.30
C PRO A 71 6.75 -0.34 -10.00
N LEU A 72 7.08 0.95 -10.07
CA LEU A 72 7.29 1.78 -8.89
C LEU A 72 5.98 1.96 -8.11
N TYR A 73 4.87 2.20 -8.80
CA TYR A 73 3.52 2.21 -8.21
C TYR A 73 3.22 0.89 -7.49
N LEU A 74 3.37 -0.24 -8.18
CA LEU A 74 3.10 -1.57 -7.62
C LEU A 74 4.00 -1.88 -6.41
N PHE A 75 5.26 -1.48 -6.46
CA PHE A 75 6.21 -1.68 -5.38
C PHE A 75 5.75 -0.98 -4.08
N PHE A 76 5.38 0.31 -4.16
CA PHE A 76 4.90 1.05 -3.00
C PHE A 76 3.55 0.55 -2.49
N GLU A 77 2.66 0.11 -3.38
CA GLU A 77 1.41 -0.54 -2.99
C GLU A 77 1.66 -1.84 -2.21
N TYR A 78 2.54 -2.72 -2.71
CA TYR A 78 2.84 -3.96 -2.01
C TYR A 78 3.52 -3.72 -0.66
N ILE A 79 4.41 -2.73 -0.57
CA ILE A 79 4.96 -2.29 0.72
C ILE A 79 3.85 -1.83 1.66
N PHE A 80 2.88 -1.05 1.18
CA PHE A 80 1.74 -0.65 2.00
C PHE A 80 0.94 -1.86 2.49
N GLY A 81 0.54 -2.77 1.60
CA GLY A 81 -0.23 -3.96 1.99
C GLY A 81 0.49 -4.82 3.02
N TYR A 82 1.80 -4.96 2.87
CA TYR A 82 2.66 -5.61 3.85
C TYR A 82 2.71 -4.86 5.19
N LEU A 83 2.86 -3.54 5.17
CA LEU A 83 2.90 -2.70 6.38
C LEU A 83 1.56 -2.65 7.13
N VAL A 84 0.45 -2.80 6.42
CA VAL A 84 -0.88 -2.98 7.04
C VAL A 84 -0.93 -4.33 7.75
N PHE A 85 -0.56 -5.41 7.08
CA PHE A 85 -0.48 -6.74 7.69
C PHE A 85 0.44 -6.76 8.92
N ALA A 86 1.62 -6.15 8.79
CA ALA A 86 2.59 -5.93 9.84
C ALA A 86 1.96 -5.27 11.07
N GLY A 87 1.35 -4.10 10.89
CA GLY A 87 0.71 -3.39 12.01
C GLY A 87 -0.43 -4.19 12.64
N CYS A 88 -1.20 -4.94 11.84
CA CYS A 88 -2.24 -5.85 12.36
C CYS A 88 -1.64 -6.98 13.20
N ARG A 89 -0.54 -7.59 12.76
CA ARG A 89 0.18 -8.64 13.50
C ARG A 89 0.76 -8.09 14.80
N GLU A 90 1.43 -6.95 14.73
CA GLU A 90 2.00 -6.27 15.90
C GLU A 90 0.93 -5.92 16.92
N TYR A 91 -0.23 -5.44 16.47
CA TYR A 91 -1.36 -5.14 17.34
C TYR A 91 -1.97 -6.40 17.97
N ALA A 92 -2.06 -7.48 17.20
CA ALA A 92 -2.63 -8.76 17.61
C ALA A 92 -1.75 -9.51 18.61
N THR A 93 -0.44 -9.58 18.36
CA THR A 93 0.48 -10.47 19.09
C THR A 93 1.52 -9.72 19.93
N GLY A 94 1.63 -8.41 19.81
CA GLY A 94 2.67 -7.60 20.45
C GLY A 94 4.08 -7.84 19.91
N ARG A 95 4.24 -8.62 18.83
CA ARG A 95 5.54 -8.98 18.26
C ARG A 95 5.87 -8.09 17.08
N VAL A 96 6.88 -7.24 17.25
CA VAL A 96 7.45 -6.39 16.19
C VAL A 96 8.06 -7.27 15.10
N LEU A 97 7.99 -6.80 13.86
CA LEU A 97 8.72 -7.42 12.75
C LEU A 97 10.23 -7.41 12.99
N ALA A 98 10.86 -8.58 12.87
CA ALA A 98 12.30 -8.68 12.94
C ALA A 98 12.92 -8.22 11.60
N PRO A 99 14.07 -7.52 11.62
CA PRO A 99 14.81 -7.18 10.39
C PRO A 99 15.16 -8.40 9.53
N ARG A 100 15.24 -9.60 10.14
CA ARG A 100 15.47 -10.87 9.42
C ARG A 100 14.33 -11.24 8.45
N ASP A 101 13.14 -10.65 8.63
CA ASP A 101 12.00 -10.83 7.72
C ASP A 101 12.15 -9.95 6.45
N GLY A 102 13.27 -9.23 6.28
CA GLY A 102 13.57 -8.41 5.11
C GLY A 102 13.54 -9.15 3.77
N TRP A 103 13.66 -10.49 3.77
CA TRP A 103 13.46 -11.31 2.57
C TRP A 103 12.02 -11.20 2.01
N MET A 104 11.04 -10.82 2.83
CA MET A 104 9.68 -10.55 2.37
C MET A 104 9.64 -9.36 1.40
N GLY A 105 10.61 -8.43 1.48
CA GLY A 105 10.77 -7.36 0.48
C GLY A 105 11.02 -7.89 -0.93
N LEU A 106 11.81 -8.97 -1.07
CA LEU A 106 12.06 -9.63 -2.36
C LEU A 106 10.78 -10.24 -2.94
N VAL A 107 9.91 -10.78 -2.07
CA VAL A 107 8.61 -11.35 -2.48
C VAL A 107 7.69 -10.30 -3.11
N PHE A 108 7.87 -9.02 -2.80
CA PHE A 108 7.08 -7.93 -3.40
C PHE A 108 7.74 -7.30 -4.64
N ILE A 109 9.07 -7.31 -4.71
CA ILE A 109 9.81 -6.81 -5.88
C ILE A 109 9.51 -7.68 -7.12
N VAL A 110 9.47 -9.00 -6.95
CA VAL A 110 9.21 -9.95 -8.06
C VAL A 110 7.88 -9.66 -8.77
N PRO A 111 6.71 -9.63 -8.11
CA PRO A 111 5.45 -9.32 -8.76
C PRO A 111 5.38 -7.86 -9.24
N ALA A 112 6.03 -6.91 -8.55
CA ALA A 112 6.04 -5.51 -8.99
C ALA A 112 6.72 -5.32 -10.35
N LEU A 113 7.76 -6.10 -10.65
CA LEU A 113 8.44 -6.08 -11.94
C LEU A 113 7.83 -7.04 -12.96
N ALA A 114 7.43 -8.24 -12.52
CA ALA A 114 6.93 -9.28 -13.40
C ALA A 114 5.54 -8.94 -13.98
N LEU A 115 4.64 -8.36 -13.18
CA LEU A 115 3.26 -8.09 -13.63
C LEU A 115 3.19 -7.06 -14.76
N PRO A 116 3.84 -5.88 -14.69
CA PRO A 116 3.86 -4.95 -15.82
C PRO A 116 4.53 -5.55 -17.06
N ALA A 117 5.62 -6.31 -16.88
CA ALA A 117 6.32 -6.94 -17.98
C ALA A 117 5.45 -8.00 -18.70
N LEU A 118 4.78 -8.88 -17.94
CA LEU A 118 3.89 -9.92 -18.47
C LEU A 118 2.61 -9.33 -19.07
N GLY A 119 2.12 -8.22 -18.52
CA GLY A 119 0.97 -7.48 -19.04
C GLY A 119 1.29 -6.55 -20.22
N ALA A 120 2.48 -6.66 -20.83
CA ALA A 120 2.94 -5.80 -21.92
C ALA A 120 2.80 -4.29 -21.62
N TRP A 121 3.02 -3.90 -20.36
CA TRP A 121 2.87 -2.53 -19.84
C TRP A 121 1.46 -1.95 -19.95
N GLN A 122 0.46 -2.80 -20.16
CA GLN A 122 -0.95 -2.44 -20.17
C GLN A 122 -1.55 -2.59 -18.77
N PHE A 123 -1.87 -1.46 -18.15
CA PHE A 123 -2.43 -1.39 -16.80
C PHE A 123 -3.63 -2.33 -16.60
N ASN A 124 -4.58 -2.31 -17.54
CA ASN A 124 -5.82 -3.09 -17.45
C ASN A 124 -5.60 -4.61 -17.48
N VAL A 125 -4.48 -5.09 -18.02
CA VAL A 125 -4.19 -6.52 -18.16
C VAL A 125 -3.66 -7.09 -16.85
N PHE A 126 -2.73 -6.38 -16.20
CA PHE A 126 -2.13 -6.88 -14.96
C PHE A 126 -2.91 -6.46 -13.70
N TYR A 127 -3.76 -5.43 -13.78
CA TYR A 127 -4.53 -4.92 -12.64
C TYR A 127 -5.37 -5.97 -11.90
N PRO A 128 -6.09 -6.90 -12.56
CA PRO A 128 -6.84 -7.94 -11.87
C PRO A 128 -5.95 -8.86 -11.01
N PHE A 129 -4.76 -9.21 -11.50
CA PHE A 129 -3.81 -10.03 -10.75
C PHE A 129 -3.24 -9.29 -9.55
N HIS A 130 -2.90 -8.02 -9.75
CA HIS A 130 -2.49 -7.13 -8.67
C HIS A 130 -3.58 -7.01 -7.59
N ALA A 131 -4.84 -6.80 -7.98
CA ALA A 131 -5.98 -6.73 -7.06
C ALA A 131 -6.18 -8.03 -6.25
N LEU A 132 -5.95 -9.21 -6.86
CA LEU A 132 -6.00 -10.49 -6.13
C LEU A 132 -4.91 -10.60 -5.07
N ILE A 133 -3.68 -10.20 -5.38
CA ILE A 133 -2.57 -10.17 -4.41
C ILE A 133 -2.95 -9.25 -3.23
N TYR A 134 -3.51 -8.08 -3.53
CA TYR A 134 -3.93 -7.11 -2.53
C TYR A 134 -5.07 -7.63 -1.65
N ALA A 135 -6.07 -8.27 -2.26
CA ALA A 135 -7.17 -8.91 -1.54
C ALA A 135 -6.65 -9.99 -0.58
N TYR A 136 -5.67 -10.79 -1.01
CA TYR A 136 -5.03 -11.78 -0.15
C TYR A 136 -4.30 -11.14 1.04
N LEU A 137 -3.55 -10.06 0.80
CA LEU A 137 -2.85 -9.33 1.88
C LEU A 137 -3.85 -8.77 2.91
N PHE A 138 -4.93 -8.11 2.48
CA PHE A 138 -5.94 -7.61 3.39
C PHE A 138 -6.70 -8.72 4.11
N PHE A 139 -7.01 -9.81 3.44
CA PHE A 139 -7.61 -10.98 4.08
C PHE A 139 -6.71 -11.57 5.16
N SER A 140 -5.39 -11.64 4.90
CA SER A 140 -4.42 -12.09 5.89
C SER A 140 -4.34 -11.14 7.10
N ALA A 141 -4.39 -9.82 6.87
CA ALA A 141 -4.41 -8.81 7.93
C ALA A 141 -5.68 -8.91 8.79
N TRP A 142 -6.84 -9.08 8.15
CA TRP A 142 -8.11 -9.33 8.81
C TRP A 142 -8.06 -10.57 9.71
N ARG A 143 -7.51 -11.68 9.21
CA ARG A 143 -7.36 -12.92 9.99
C ARG A 143 -6.52 -12.72 11.25
N GLN A 144 -5.47 -11.90 11.21
CA GLN A 144 -4.66 -11.59 12.39
C GLN A 144 -5.49 -10.87 13.46
N LEU A 145 -6.29 -9.88 13.06
CA LEU A 145 -7.16 -9.13 13.96
C LEU A 145 -8.30 -10.01 14.52
N ALA A 146 -8.91 -10.84 13.68
CA ALA A 146 -9.97 -11.76 14.10
C ALA A 146 -9.46 -12.76 15.16
N ALA A 147 -8.26 -13.32 14.95
CA ALA A 147 -7.62 -14.21 15.91
C ALA A 147 -7.31 -13.51 17.26
N ALA A 148 -6.91 -12.24 17.22
CA ALA A 148 -6.68 -11.44 18.42
C ALA A 148 -7.97 -11.15 19.20
N ARG A 149 -9.08 -10.87 18.51
CA ARG A 149 -10.38 -10.63 19.14
C ARG A 149 -10.92 -11.87 19.85
N ALA A 150 -10.64 -13.06 19.32
CA ALA A 150 -11.07 -14.34 19.90
C ALA A 150 -10.28 -14.75 21.15
N ARG A 151 -9.17 -14.08 21.47
CA ARG A 151 -8.38 -14.30 22.69
C ARG A 151 -8.66 -13.15 23.66
N PRO A 152 -9.48 -13.36 24.71
CA PRO A 152 -9.70 -12.33 25.72
C PRO A 152 -8.34 -11.92 26.30
N ARG A 153 -8.06 -10.62 26.29
CA ARG A 153 -6.93 -10.05 27.03
C ARG A 153 -7.28 -10.22 28.52
N GLY A 154 -6.75 -11.27 29.14
CA GLY A 154 -6.73 -11.44 30.60
C GLY A 154 -5.79 -10.45 31.25
#